data_AF-A0AAU0F5E7-F1
#
_entry.id   AF-A0AAU0F5E7-F1
#
_cell.length_a   1.000
_cell.length_b   1.000
_cell.length_c   1.000
_cell.angle_alpha   90.00
_cell.angle_beta   90.00
_cell.angle_gamma   90.00
#
_symmetry.space_group_name_H-M   'P 1'
#
loop_
_entity.id
_entity.type
_entity.pdbx_description
1 polymer ?
#
loop_
_entity_poly.entity_id
_entity_poly.type
_entity_poly.pdbx_seq_one_letter_code
_entity_poly.pdbx_strand_id
1 'polypeptide(L)'
;MDYSQIPFFIETESETDFNILEKLGRSISEKVMAANYEKRKYIHLTAVFSCNFVNHLFSIAKEISDSQQIPFDFFLPLIDETVEKIHHLNPKEAQTGLAVRNDKRVLSLHEGLLVDSEYLKLYQMLNASIQKMYRLE
;
A
#
# COMPACT_ATOMS: atom_id res chain seq x y z
N MET A 1 4.43 -10.38 16.47
CA MET A 1 3.31 -9.54 16.00
C MET A 1 2.47 -9.22 17.22
N ASP A 2 2.21 -7.94 17.46
CA ASP A 2 1.33 -7.50 18.55
C ASP A 2 -0.13 -7.61 18.08
N TYR A 3 -0.88 -8.55 18.66
CA TYR A 3 -2.27 -8.80 18.29
C TYR A 3 -3.22 -7.68 18.70
N SER A 4 -2.82 -6.83 19.67
CA SER A 4 -3.62 -5.68 20.11
C SER A 4 -3.81 -4.62 19.02
N GLN A 5 -2.96 -4.65 18.00
CA GLN A 5 -2.97 -3.71 16.89
C GLN A 5 -3.73 -4.22 15.66
N ILE A 6 -4.11 -5.50 15.63
CA ILE A 6 -4.78 -6.12 14.50
C ILE A 6 -6.27 -5.74 14.51
N PRO A 7 -6.80 -5.17 13.42
CA PRO A 7 -8.22 -4.85 13.36
C PRO A 7 -9.07 -6.12 13.16
N PHE A 8 -10.16 -6.23 13.92
CA PHE A 8 -11.19 -7.25 13.75
C PHE A 8 -12.46 -6.62 13.20
N PHE A 9 -12.87 -7.10 12.02
CA PHE A 9 -14.12 -6.69 11.38
C PHE A 9 -15.14 -7.82 11.51
N ILE A 10 -16.22 -7.57 12.23
CA ILE A 10 -17.20 -8.58 12.62
C ILE A 10 -18.46 -8.43 11.77
N GLU A 11 -18.86 -9.52 11.11
CA GLU A 11 -20.09 -9.61 10.33
C GLU A 11 -20.96 -10.73 10.89
N THR A 12 -22.19 -10.39 11.27
CA THR A 12 -23.17 -11.32 11.82
C THR A 12 -24.57 -11.00 11.30
N GLU A 13 -25.47 -11.98 11.37
CA GLU A 13 -26.88 -11.81 11.03
C GLU A 13 -27.73 -11.36 12.23
N SER A 14 -27.24 -11.61 13.46
CA SER A 14 -27.92 -11.25 14.70
C SER A 14 -27.06 -10.36 15.60
N GLU A 15 -27.73 -9.53 16.40
CA GLU A 15 -27.10 -8.67 17.41
C GLU A 15 -26.48 -9.48 18.56
N THR A 16 -27.09 -10.62 18.91
CA THR A 16 -26.58 -11.51 19.96
C THR A 16 -25.19 -12.05 19.59
N ASP A 17 -25.02 -12.52 18.37
CA ASP A 17 -23.73 -13.04 17.89
C ASP A 17 -22.70 -11.91 17.79
N PHE A 18 -23.12 -10.73 17.32
CA PHE A 18 -22.25 -9.56 17.27
C PHE A 18 -21.68 -9.24 18.66
N ASN A 19 -22.54 -9.18 19.69
CA ASN A 19 -22.11 -8.87 21.05
C ASN A 19 -21.12 -9.90 21.63
N ILE A 20 -21.27 -11.19 21.29
CA ILE A 20 -20.35 -12.24 21.71
C ILE A 20 -18.99 -12.07 21.01
N LEU A 21 -19.02 -11.92 19.69
CA LEU A 21 -17.80 -11.77 18.89
C LEU A 21 -17.09 -10.46 19.16
N GLU A 22 -17.83 -9.37 19.43
CA GLU A 22 -17.25 -8.08 19.79
C GLU A 22 -16.51 -8.17 21.12
N LYS A 23 -17.11 -8.81 22.14
CA LYS A 23 -16.43 -9.04 23.43
C LYS A 23 -15.16 -9.85 23.27
N LEU A 24 -15.18 -10.88 22.42
CA LEU A 24 -14.00 -11.69 22.12
C LEU A 24 -12.94 -10.88 21.36
N GLY A 25 -13.33 -10.13 20.32
CA GLY A 25 -12.41 -9.29 19.57
C GLY A 25 -11.77 -8.22 20.47
N ARG A 26 -12.57 -7.61 21.35
CA ARG A 26 -12.13 -6.55 22.27
C ARG A 26 -11.23 -7.05 23.39
N SER A 27 -11.27 -8.34 23.73
CA SER A 27 -10.31 -8.92 24.67
C SER A 27 -8.92 -9.11 24.05
N ILE A 28 -8.82 -9.01 22.72
CA ILE A 28 -7.58 -9.18 21.95
C ILE A 28 -7.06 -7.82 21.44
N SER A 29 -7.94 -6.96 20.92
CA SER A 29 -7.60 -5.72 20.20
C SER A 29 -8.60 -4.61 20.48
N GLU A 30 -8.12 -3.37 20.54
CA GLU A 30 -8.98 -2.20 20.66
C GLU A 30 -9.70 -1.85 19.35
N LYS A 31 -9.21 -2.39 18.22
CA LYS A 31 -9.70 -2.09 16.86
C LYS A 31 -10.75 -3.09 16.41
N VAL A 32 -11.94 -3.02 17.00
CA VAL A 32 -13.08 -3.89 16.63
C VAL A 32 -14.19 -3.06 16.01
N MET A 33 -14.71 -3.50 14.86
CA MET A 33 -15.78 -2.79 14.15
C MET A 33 -16.76 -3.76 13.49
N ALA A 34 -18.05 -3.42 13.52
CA ALA A 34 -19.07 -4.11 12.72
C ALA A 34 -18.89 -3.84 11.21
N ALA A 35 -18.99 -4.90 10.41
CA ALA A 35 -19.01 -4.85 8.96
C ALA A 35 -20.19 -5.65 8.42
N ASN A 36 -20.83 -5.15 7.37
CA ASN A 36 -21.73 -5.93 6.54
C ASN A 36 -20.99 -6.39 5.28
N TYR A 37 -21.63 -7.23 4.48
CA TYR A 37 -21.09 -7.73 3.21
C TYR A 37 -20.49 -6.62 2.33
N GLU A 38 -21.20 -5.50 2.18
CA GLU A 38 -20.73 -4.37 1.38
C GLU A 38 -19.45 -3.77 1.96
N LYS A 39 -19.41 -3.45 3.26
CA LYS A 39 -18.23 -2.91 3.92
C LYS A 39 -17.06 -3.90 3.90
N ARG A 40 -17.32 -5.21 4.06
CA ARG A 40 -16.29 -6.26 4.00
C ARG A 40 -15.55 -6.26 2.66
N LYS A 41 -16.26 -6.10 1.54
CA LYS A 41 -15.64 -6.00 0.21
C LYS A 41 -14.65 -4.83 0.15
N TYR A 42 -15.04 -3.66 0.66
CA TYR A 42 -14.15 -2.49 0.69
C TYR A 42 -12.97 -2.67 1.64
N ILE A 43 -13.17 -3.29 2.81
CA ILE A 43 -12.07 -3.63 3.74
C ILE A 43 -11.03 -4.49 3.04
N HIS A 44 -11.45 -5.56 2.36
CA HIS A 44 -10.53 -6.41 1.61
C HIS A 44 -9.84 -5.66 0.47
N LEU A 45 -10.58 -4.85 -0.29
CA LEU A 45 -10.01 -4.03 -1.36
C LEU A 45 -8.95 -3.06 -0.82
N THR A 46 -9.23 -2.40 0.31
CA THR A 46 -8.26 -1.54 0.98
C THR A 46 -7.00 -2.32 1.36
N ALA A 47 -7.13 -3.49 1.97
CA ALA A 47 -5.99 -4.33 2.34
C ALA A 47 -5.16 -4.81 1.13
N VAL A 48 -5.82 -5.13 0.01
CA VAL A 48 -5.15 -5.48 -1.25
C VAL A 48 -4.28 -4.32 -1.74
N PHE A 49 -4.83 -3.10 -1.76
CA PHE A 49 -4.07 -1.92 -2.18
C PHE A 49 -2.97 -1.52 -1.19
N SER A 50 -3.24 -1.55 0.13
CA SER A 50 -2.30 -1.06 1.14
C SER A 50 -1.18 -2.06 1.45
N CYS A 51 -1.42 -3.35 1.25
CA CYS A 51 -0.48 -4.40 1.67
C CYS A 51 -0.05 -5.29 0.51
N ASN A 52 -1.00 -5.90 -0.23
CA ASN A 52 -0.62 -6.91 -1.23
C ASN A 52 0.06 -6.30 -2.44
N PHE A 53 -0.50 -5.22 -3.00
CA PHE A 53 0.11 -4.52 -4.14
C PHE A 53 1.42 -3.87 -3.74
N VAL A 54 1.50 -3.23 -2.57
CA VAL A 54 2.75 -2.63 -2.07
C VAL A 54 3.84 -3.70 -1.91
N ASN A 55 3.54 -4.86 -1.35
CA ASN A 55 4.51 -5.95 -1.25
C ASN A 55 4.97 -6.45 -2.62
N HIS A 56 4.08 -6.53 -3.61
CA HIS A 56 4.47 -6.87 -4.98
C HIS A 56 5.43 -5.82 -5.58
N LEU A 57 5.20 -4.53 -5.32
CA LEU A 57 6.14 -3.47 -5.73
C LEU A 57 7.52 -3.63 -5.06
N PHE A 58 7.57 -4.07 -3.80
CA PHE A 58 8.84 -4.41 -3.14
C PHE A 58 9.53 -5.60 -3.82
N SER A 59 8.79 -6.62 -4.24
CA SER A 59 9.36 -7.75 -5.01
C SER A 59 9.97 -7.29 -6.33
N ILE A 60 9.26 -6.44 -7.09
CA ILE A 60 9.78 -5.86 -8.34
C ILE A 60 11.04 -5.03 -8.08
N ALA A 61 11.02 -4.16 -7.06
CA ALA A 61 12.17 -3.36 -6.69
C ALA A 61 13.37 -4.22 -6.31
N LYS A 62 13.13 -5.33 -5.59
CA LYS A 62 14.16 -6.31 -5.23
C LYS A 62 14.76 -6.96 -6.48
N GLU A 63 13.95 -7.44 -7.42
CA GLU A 63 14.44 -8.02 -8.67
C GLU A 63 15.29 -7.04 -9.49
N ILE A 64 14.86 -5.77 -9.58
CA ILE A 64 15.64 -4.71 -10.23
C ILE A 64 17.00 -4.54 -9.53
N SER A 65 17.01 -4.42 -8.19
CA SER A 65 18.25 -4.27 -7.43
C SER A 65 19.19 -5.47 -7.56
N ASP A 66 18.65 -6.69 -7.49
CA ASP A 66 19.40 -7.94 -7.62
C ASP A 66 20.03 -8.06 -9.01
N SER A 67 19.32 -7.63 -10.07
CA SER A 67 19.84 -7.62 -11.45
C SER A 67 21.08 -6.74 -11.64
N GLN A 68 21.23 -5.72 -10.79
CA GLN A 68 22.36 -4.78 -10.78
C GLN A 68 23.34 -5.07 -9.64
N GLN A 69 23.16 -6.19 -8.90
CA GLN A 69 23.98 -6.56 -7.74
C GLN A 69 23.98 -5.47 -6.64
N ILE A 70 22.87 -4.73 -6.52
CA ILE A 70 22.68 -3.73 -5.48
C ILE A 70 21.98 -4.41 -4.30
N PRO A 71 22.55 -4.39 -3.08
CA PRO A 71 21.92 -4.97 -1.90
C PRO A 71 20.56 -4.31 -1.60
N PHE A 72 19.48 -5.10 -1.62
CA PHE A 72 18.12 -4.58 -1.40
C PHE A 72 17.91 -4.01 0.01
N ASP A 73 18.66 -4.50 0.99
CA ASP A 73 18.62 -4.03 2.38
C ASP A 73 18.99 -2.54 2.54
N PHE A 74 19.75 -1.98 1.60
CA PHE A 74 20.05 -0.54 1.56
C PHE A 74 18.81 0.33 1.33
N PHE A 75 17.74 -0.24 0.78
CA PHE A 75 16.47 0.47 0.56
C PHE A 75 15.49 0.33 1.74
N LEU A 76 15.72 -0.59 2.69
CA LEU A 76 14.82 -0.78 3.83
C LEU A 76 14.60 0.51 4.64
N PRO A 77 15.63 1.32 4.97
CA PRO A 77 15.41 2.58 5.69
C PRO A 77 14.53 3.58 4.93
N LEU A 78 14.59 3.59 3.59
CA LEU A 78 13.75 4.46 2.75
C LEU A 78 12.31 3.96 2.68
N ILE A 79 12.12 2.65 2.66
CA ILE A 79 10.80 2.01 2.74
C ILE A 79 10.17 2.30 4.10
N ASP A 80 10.93 2.15 5.19
CA ASP A 80 10.49 2.44 6.55
C ASP A 80 10.10 3.92 6.69
N GLU A 81 10.89 4.86 6.17
CA GLU A 81 10.54 6.28 6.16
C GLU A 81 9.25 6.56 5.37
N THR A 82 9.06 5.86 4.24
CA THR A 82 7.86 6.01 3.41
C THR A 82 6.60 5.53 4.13
N VAL A 83 6.68 4.40 4.83
CA VAL A 83 5.59 3.87 5.65
C VAL A 83 5.36 4.74 6.88
N GLU A 84 6.41 5.17 7.57
CA GLU A 84 6.29 6.01 8.76
C GLU A 84 5.59 7.34 8.46
N LYS A 85 5.85 7.95 7.30
CA LYS A 85 5.18 9.19 6.84
C LYS A 85 3.66 9.13 6.92
N ILE A 86 3.05 8.01 6.54
CA ILE A 86 1.59 7.91 6.53
C ILE A 86 0.96 7.77 7.93
N HIS A 87 1.76 7.57 8.98
CA HIS A 87 1.28 7.59 10.37
C HIS A 87 1.03 9.00 10.89
N HIS A 88 1.64 10.02 10.28
CA HIS A 88 1.57 11.41 10.74
C HIS A 88 1.23 12.43 9.63
N LEU A 89 1.20 12.01 8.36
CA LEU A 89 0.76 12.79 7.22
C LEU A 89 -0.37 12.07 6.49
N ASN A 90 -1.23 12.83 5.80
CA ASN A 90 -2.16 12.21 4.87
C ASN A 90 -1.35 11.52 3.74
N PRO A 91 -1.72 10.31 3.28
CA PRO A 91 -1.01 9.65 2.17
C PRO A 91 -0.87 10.52 0.92
N LYS A 92 -1.84 11.40 0.67
CA LYS A 92 -1.77 12.39 -0.42
C LYS A 92 -0.63 13.40 -0.20
N GLU A 93 -0.42 13.88 1.01
CA GLU A 93 0.63 14.85 1.33
C GLU A 93 2.01 14.21 1.40
N ALA A 94 2.09 12.94 1.78
CA ALA A 94 3.33 12.17 1.84
C ALA A 94 3.90 11.84 0.45
N GLN A 95 3.11 11.96 -0.62
CA GLN A 95 3.57 11.66 -1.97
C GLN A 95 4.67 12.63 -2.43
N THR A 96 5.80 12.06 -2.83
CA THR A 96 6.90 12.79 -3.46
C THR A 96 7.32 12.09 -4.75
N GLY A 97 8.36 12.60 -5.42
CA GLY A 97 9.00 11.93 -6.56
C GLY A 97 8.78 12.60 -7.91
N LEU A 98 9.34 11.97 -8.95
CA LEU A 98 9.45 12.53 -10.30
C LEU A 98 8.11 12.63 -11.03
N ALA A 99 7.20 11.70 -10.76
CA ALA A 99 5.87 11.68 -11.37
C ALA A 99 5.07 12.95 -11.05
N VAL A 100 5.12 13.41 -9.79
CA VAL A 100 4.50 14.68 -9.36
C VAL A 100 5.16 15.87 -10.04
N ARG A 101 6.50 15.87 -10.19
CA ARG A 101 7.25 16.96 -10.86
C ARG A 101 7.19 16.92 -12.39
N ASN A 102 6.58 15.89 -12.97
CA ASN A 102 6.50 15.64 -14.41
C ASN A 102 7.86 15.74 -15.14
N ASP A 103 8.93 15.20 -14.53
CA ASP A 103 10.26 15.20 -15.14
C ASP A 103 10.34 14.15 -16.26
N LYS A 104 9.91 14.55 -17.46
CA LYS A 104 9.84 13.68 -18.65
C LYS A 104 11.18 13.06 -19.01
N ARG A 105 12.30 13.74 -18.75
CA ARG A 105 13.63 13.23 -19.08
C ARG A 105 13.95 12.03 -18.22
N VAL A 106 13.78 12.14 -16.91
CA VAL A 106 14.09 11.03 -15.99
C VAL A 106 13.08 9.89 -16.14
N LEU A 107 11.80 10.21 -16.39
CA LEU A 107 10.79 9.18 -16.69
C LEU A 107 11.19 8.31 -17.89
N SER A 108 11.59 8.94 -19.00
CA SER A 108 12.02 8.20 -20.20
C SER A 108 13.30 7.38 -19.97
N LEU A 109 14.22 7.89 -19.15
CA LEU A 109 15.41 7.11 -18.77
C LEU A 109 15.03 5.86 -17.98
N HIS A 110 14.14 5.97 -16.99
CA HIS A 110 13.67 4.82 -16.22
C HIS A 110 12.95 3.78 -17.09
N GLU A 111 12.10 4.23 -18.01
CA GLU A 111 11.41 3.33 -18.95
C GLU A 111 12.42 2.51 -19.78
N GLY A 112 13.55 3.12 -20.18
CA GLY A 112 14.62 2.42 -20.89
C GLY A 112 15.40 1.41 -20.05
N LEU A 113 15.33 1.49 -18.72
CA LEU A 113 15.97 0.53 -17.81
C LEU A 113 15.08 -0.71 -17.54
N LEU A 114 13.77 -0.62 -17.79
CA LEU A 114 12.82 -1.70 -17.55
C LEU A 114 12.77 -2.63 -18.76
N VAL A 115 13.50 -3.74 -18.68
CA VAL A 115 13.56 -4.75 -19.75
C VAL A 115 12.28 -5.60 -19.78
N ASP A 116 11.67 -5.86 -18.61
CA ASP A 116 10.41 -6.59 -18.52
C ASP A 116 9.23 -5.69 -18.94
N SER A 117 8.51 -6.14 -19.98
CA SER A 117 7.41 -5.36 -20.55
C SER A 117 6.18 -5.22 -19.64
N GLU A 118 5.97 -6.15 -18.70
CA GLU A 118 4.91 -6.03 -17.70
C GLU A 118 5.31 -5.03 -16.61
N TYR A 119 6.58 -5.01 -16.20
CA TYR A 119 7.09 -3.99 -15.26
C TYR A 119 7.04 -2.60 -15.86
N LEU A 120 7.36 -2.45 -17.14
CA LEU A 120 7.21 -1.20 -17.87
C LEU A 120 5.77 -0.71 -17.89
N LYS A 121 4.81 -1.59 -18.23
CA LYS A 121 3.37 -1.24 -18.21
C LYS A 121 2.93 -0.79 -16.83
N LEU A 122 3.30 -1.53 -15.78
CA LEU A 122 2.95 -1.19 -14.41
C LEU A 122 3.54 0.16 -13.99
N TYR A 123 4.81 0.40 -14.31
CA TYR A 123 5.48 1.67 -14.06
C TYR A 123 4.75 2.84 -14.74
N GLN A 124 4.39 2.69 -16.01
CA GLN A 124 3.63 3.70 -16.76
C GLN A 124 2.24 3.95 -16.16
N MET A 125 1.52 2.89 -15.82
CA MET A 125 0.19 2.98 -15.21
C MET A 125 0.23 3.69 -13.85
N LEU A 126 1.20 3.35 -13.00
CA LEU A 126 1.37 4.00 -11.69
C LEU A 126 1.74 5.47 -11.84
N ASN A 127 2.68 5.82 -12.73
CA ASN A 127 3.03 7.22 -12.99
C ASN A 127 1.84 8.03 -13.51
N ALA A 128 1.09 7.50 -14.46
CA ALA A 128 -0.11 8.16 -14.99
C ALA A 128 -1.19 8.33 -13.90
N SER A 129 -1.36 7.32 -13.03
CA SER A 129 -2.28 7.38 -11.89
C SER A 129 -1.88 8.46 -10.88
N ILE A 130 -0.60 8.50 -10.50
CA ILE A 130 -0.03 9.53 -9.60
C ILE A 130 -0.24 10.91 -10.23
N GLN A 131 0.20 11.13 -11.47
CA GLN A 131 0.01 12.42 -12.16
C GLN A 131 -1.45 12.88 -12.19
N LYS A 132 -2.39 11.95 -12.42
CA LYS A 132 -3.82 12.25 -12.41
C LYS A 132 -4.34 12.61 -11.01
N MET A 133 -3.85 11.94 -9.97
CA MET A 133 -4.25 12.20 -8.58
C MET A 133 -3.73 13.53 -8.04
N TYR A 134 -2.52 13.91 -8.45
CA TYR A 134 -1.79 15.07 -7.94
C TYR A 134 -1.78 16.26 -8.89
N ARG A 135 -2.63 16.25 -9.93
CA ARG A 135 -2.76 17.31 -10.96
C ARG A 135 -2.36 18.68 -10.40
N LEU A 136 -1.12 19.05 -10.73
CA LEU A 136 -0.66 20.43 -10.82
C LEU A 136 -1.44 21.00 -12.00
N GLU A 137 -2.59 21.61 -11.73
CA GLU A 137 -3.13 22.64 -12.61
C GLU A 137 -2.31 23.93 -12.43
#